data_AF-A0AAE0B2K1-F1
#
_entry.id   AF-A0AAE0B2K1-F1
#
_cell.length_a   1.000
_cell.length_b   1.000
_cell.length_c   1.000
_cell.angle_alpha   90.00
_cell.angle_beta   90.00
_cell.angle_gamma   90.00
#
_symmetry.space_group_name_H-M   'P 1'
#
loop_
_entity.id
_entity.type
_entity.pdbx_description
1 polymer ?
#
loop_
_entity_poly.entity_id
_entity_poly.type
_entity_poly.pdbx_seq_one_letter_code
_entity_poly.pdbx_strand_id
1 'polypeptide(L)'
;MASRVRLDRFLISPWILSWFPKLAQNGLPRIVSDHNAITLGEPRDDRAPSPFHFYNNWLEDDELMKLASEGWKNCKVSGLQGFVLSSKLKCSKNVIKNCILSRAKVSSSLKANEESLTELDRRTICYGLYESVRKDLVSTLEDLWKDIRREEQNWHQK
;
A
#
# COMPACT_ATOMS: atom_id res chain seq x y z
N MET A 1 -29.00 -17.11 -10.27
CA MET A 1 -27.62 -16.67 -10.56
C MET A 1 -27.66 -15.17 -10.80
N ALA A 2 -27.14 -14.36 -9.88
CA ALA A 2 -27.04 -12.92 -10.09
C ALA A 2 -25.97 -12.66 -11.16
N SER A 3 -26.37 -12.14 -12.32
CA SER A 3 -25.43 -11.69 -13.34
C SER A 3 -24.66 -10.48 -12.80
N ARG A 4 -23.33 -10.58 -12.71
CA ARG A 4 -22.47 -9.48 -12.25
C ARG A 4 -22.49 -8.36 -13.28
N VAL A 5 -23.23 -7.28 -13.00
CA VAL A 5 -23.32 -6.10 -13.89
C VAL A 5 -22.14 -5.17 -13.62
N ARG A 6 -21.44 -4.72 -14.67
CA ARG A 6 -20.31 -3.79 -14.56
C ARG A 6 -20.81 -2.34 -14.70
N LEU A 7 -21.04 -1.71 -13.54
CA LEU A 7 -21.59 -0.35 -13.42
C LEU A 7 -20.49 0.72 -13.38
N ASP A 8 -19.38 0.47 -12.69
CA ASP A 8 -18.31 1.44 -12.49
C ASP A 8 -17.47 1.63 -13.77
N ARG A 9 -17.34 2.89 -14.24
CA ARG A 9 -16.67 3.27 -15.50
C ARG A 9 -16.00 4.64 -15.38
N PHE A 10 -14.89 4.82 -16.09
CA PHE A 10 -14.27 6.14 -16.30
C PHE A 10 -14.75 6.73 -17.62
N LEU A 11 -15.09 8.03 -17.60
CA LEU A 11 -15.29 8.83 -18.80
C LEU A 11 -14.00 9.63 -19.04
N ILE A 12 -13.34 9.37 -20.16
CA ILE A 12 -12.08 10.02 -20.53
C ILE A 12 -12.21 10.70 -21.88
N SER A 13 -11.58 11.86 -22.03
CA SER A 13 -11.53 12.56 -23.30
C SER A 13 -10.57 11.85 -24.27
N PRO A 14 -10.82 11.89 -25.60
CA PRO A 14 -9.92 11.28 -26.58
C PRO A 14 -8.48 11.79 -26.51
N TRP A 15 -8.29 13.05 -26.09
CA TRP A 15 -6.97 13.67 -25.92
C TRP A 15 -6.12 12.98 -24.84
N ILE A 16 -6.75 12.49 -23.76
CA ILE A 16 -6.05 11.76 -22.70
C ILE A 16 -5.42 10.47 -23.26
N LEU A 17 -6.13 9.77 -24.15
CA LEU A 17 -5.60 8.57 -24.80
C LEU A 17 -4.41 8.88 -25.74
N SER A 18 -4.36 10.10 -26.30
CA SER A 18 -3.21 10.54 -27.09
C SER A 18 -1.97 10.81 -26.24
N TRP A 19 -2.15 11.29 -25.00
CA TRP A 19 -1.03 11.58 -24.09
C TRP A 19 -0.57 10.35 -23.30
N PHE A 20 -1.51 9.44 -23.00
CA PHE A 20 -1.27 8.22 -22.22
C PHE A 20 -1.68 6.99 -23.05
N PRO A 21 -0.86 6.60 -24.05
CA PRO A 21 -1.21 5.51 -24.96
C PRO A 21 -1.27 4.14 -24.28
N LYS A 22 -0.70 4.00 -23.07
CA LYS A 22 -0.76 2.75 -22.29
C LYS A 22 -1.82 2.80 -21.19
N LEU A 23 -2.71 3.78 -21.19
CA LEU A 23 -3.72 3.92 -20.14
C LEU A 23 -4.64 2.70 -20.11
N ALA A 24 -4.70 2.03 -18.97
CA ALA A 24 -5.48 0.82 -18.78
C ALA A 24 -6.39 0.95 -17.55
N GLN A 25 -7.59 0.37 -17.65
CA GLN A 25 -8.48 0.21 -16.49
C GLN A 25 -8.28 -1.17 -15.88
N ASN A 26 -7.95 -1.23 -14.59
CA ASN A 26 -7.85 -2.46 -13.83
C ASN A 26 -8.99 -2.57 -12.83
N GLY A 27 -9.55 -3.78 -12.68
CA GLY A 27 -10.48 -4.08 -11.60
C GLY A 27 -9.71 -4.59 -10.39
N LEU A 28 -9.94 -3.97 -9.24
CA LEU A 28 -9.46 -4.49 -7.97
C LEU A 28 -10.43 -5.55 -7.44
N PRO A 29 -9.95 -6.52 -6.68
CA PRO A 29 -10.81 -7.49 -6.03
C PRO A 29 -11.79 -6.80 -5.08
N ARG A 30 -12.92 -7.48 -4.90
CA ARG A 30 -14.01 -7.02 -4.04
C ARG A 30 -13.70 -7.47 -2.62
N ILE A 31 -13.22 -6.54 -1.79
CA ILE A 31 -12.79 -6.90 -0.43
C ILE A 31 -13.59 -6.19 0.65
N VAL A 32 -13.90 -4.89 0.48
CA VAL A 32 -14.51 -4.05 1.53
C VAL A 32 -15.82 -3.36 1.13
N SER A 33 -16.17 -3.39 -0.15
CA SER A 33 -17.43 -2.87 -0.68
C SER A 33 -18.14 -3.98 -1.46
N ASP A 34 -19.44 -3.87 -1.58
CA ASP A 34 -20.26 -4.64 -2.52
C ASP A 34 -19.92 -4.33 -3.98
N HIS A 35 -19.25 -3.21 -4.25
CA HIS A 35 -18.65 -2.84 -5.54
C HIS A 35 -17.19 -3.32 -5.68
N ASN A 36 -16.76 -3.55 -6.93
CA ASN A 36 -15.33 -3.70 -7.22
C ASN A 36 -14.74 -2.31 -7.48
N ALA A 37 -13.73 -1.90 -6.72
CA ALA A 37 -12.99 -0.70 -7.07
C ALA A 37 -12.33 -0.86 -8.46
N ILE A 38 -12.36 0.20 -9.26
CA ILE A 38 -11.67 0.25 -10.55
C ILE A 38 -10.59 1.32 -10.49
N THR A 39 -9.43 1.03 -11.07
CA THR A 39 -8.32 1.97 -11.17
C THR A 39 -8.02 2.26 -12.64
N LEU A 40 -7.55 3.47 -12.93
CA LEU A 40 -7.15 3.90 -14.26
C LEU A 40 -5.73 4.41 -14.18
N GLY A 41 -4.83 3.83 -14.96
CA GLY A 41 -3.42 4.23 -14.96
C GLY A 41 -2.63 3.48 -16.02
N GLU A 42 -1.45 3.99 -16.35
CA GLU A 42 -0.51 3.23 -17.17
C GLU A 42 0.13 2.12 -16.32
N PRO A 43 0.38 0.93 -16.90
CA PRO A 43 1.19 -0.09 -16.24
C PRO A 43 2.53 0.52 -15.86
N ARG A 44 2.91 0.42 -14.58
CA ARG A 44 4.21 0.92 -14.12
C ARG A 44 5.31 0.16 -14.84
N ASP A 45 6.18 0.89 -15.52
CA ASP A 45 7.44 0.34 -16.00
C ASP A 45 8.41 0.34 -14.81
N ASP A 46 8.54 -0.79 -14.12
CA ASP A 46 9.36 -0.97 -12.91
C ASP A 46 10.88 -0.75 -13.17
N ARG A 47 11.25 -0.38 -14.41
CA ARG A 47 12.63 -0.21 -14.87
C ARG A 47 13.29 1.07 -14.35
N ALA A 48 12.54 2.03 -13.81
CA ALA A 48 13.12 3.25 -13.25
C ALA A 48 13.35 3.12 -11.73
N PRO A 49 14.52 3.52 -11.20
CA PRO A 49 14.70 3.68 -9.77
C PRO A 49 13.71 4.70 -9.24
N SER A 50 12.72 4.25 -8.47
CA SER A 50 11.81 5.18 -7.81
C SER A 50 12.62 6.04 -6.83
N PRO A 51 12.55 7.38 -6.92
CA PRO A 51 13.17 8.24 -5.92
C PRO A 51 12.62 7.88 -4.54
N PHE A 52 13.48 7.90 -3.52
CA PHE A 52 13.03 7.69 -2.15
C PHE A 52 12.07 8.82 -1.78
N HIS A 53 10.79 8.48 -1.61
CA HIS A 53 9.75 9.38 -1.15
C HIS A 53 9.42 9.03 0.29
N PHE A 54 9.38 10.03 1.16
CA PHE A 54 8.99 9.86 2.55
C PHE A 54 7.49 10.12 2.66
N TYR A 55 6.74 9.16 3.20
CA TYR A 55 5.29 9.32 3.38
C TYR A 55 4.97 9.71 4.82
N ASN A 56 3.97 10.58 4.99
CA ASN A 56 3.63 11.10 6.32
C ASN A 56 3.13 10.01 7.28
N ASN A 57 2.49 8.96 6.79
CA ASN A 57 2.06 7.84 7.63
C ASN A 57 3.24 7.08 8.27
N TRP A 58 4.48 7.25 7.77
CA TRP A 58 5.66 6.69 8.42
C TRP A 58 5.98 7.39 9.74
N LEU A 59 5.47 8.60 9.97
CA LEU A 59 5.58 9.30 11.25
C LEU A 59 4.66 8.70 12.32
N GLU A 60 3.59 8.01 11.91
CA GLU A 60 2.67 7.31 12.81
C GLU A 60 3.17 5.91 13.17
N ASP A 61 4.24 5.45 12.53
CA ASP A 61 4.87 4.15 12.80
C ASP A 61 5.99 4.32 13.83
N ASP A 62 5.67 3.98 15.08
CA ASP A 62 6.59 4.09 16.22
C ASP A 62 7.90 3.31 15.99
N GLU A 63 7.85 2.17 15.29
CA GLU A 63 9.03 1.35 15.00
C GLU A 63 9.94 2.06 13.98
N LEU A 64 9.37 2.63 12.92
CA LEU A 64 10.12 3.43 11.95
C LEU A 64 10.72 4.68 12.60
N MET A 65 9.97 5.37 13.46
CA MET A 65 10.46 6.56 14.16
C MET A 65 11.59 6.23 15.14
N LYS A 66 11.48 5.10 15.85
CA LYS A 66 12.56 4.60 16.70
C LYS A 66 13.81 4.26 15.90
N LEU A 67 13.68 3.54 14.79
CA LEU A 67 14.79 3.20 13.89
C LEU A 67 15.45 4.45 13.29
N ALA A 68 14.68 5.46 12.91
CA ALA A 68 15.22 6.73 12.41
C ALA A 68 16.05 7.46 13.47
N SER A 69 15.56 7.47 14.72
CA SER A 69 16.24 8.08 15.88
C SER A 69 17.52 7.33 16.24
N GLU A 70 17.48 6.00 16.25
CA GLU A 70 18.66 5.16 16.49
C GLU A 70 19.69 5.31 15.38
N GLY A 71 19.27 5.30 14.11
CA GLY A 71 20.14 5.56 12.97
C GLY A 71 20.84 6.92 13.04
N TRP A 72 20.13 7.95 13.52
CA TRP A 72 20.69 9.28 13.73
C TRP A 72 21.72 9.33 14.86
N LYS A 73 21.41 8.70 16.01
CA LYS A 73 22.28 8.68 17.20
C LYS A 73 23.54 7.83 16.98
N ASN A 74 23.40 6.70 16.27
CA ASN A 74 24.49 5.76 16.05
C ASN A 74 25.43 6.19 14.90
N CYS A 75 25.01 7.11 14.03
CA CYS A 75 25.84 7.66 12.97
C CYS A 75 26.88 8.65 13.55
N LYS A 76 28.04 8.12 13.94
CA LYS A 76 29.19 8.90 14.42
C LYS A 76 30.00 9.41 13.22
N VAL A 77 29.83 10.69 12.90
CA VAL A 77 30.55 11.37 11.80
C VAL A 77 31.11 12.69 12.33
N SER A 78 32.37 12.98 11.99
CA SER A 78 33.07 14.21 12.33
C SER A 78 33.47 14.98 11.07
N GLY A 79 33.71 16.29 11.20
CA GLY A 79 34.11 17.16 10.09
C GLY A 79 33.30 18.45 10.04
N LEU A 80 33.22 19.07 8.86
CA LEU A 80 32.43 20.29 8.63
C LEU A 80 30.96 20.03 8.96
N GLN A 81 30.29 21.00 9.60
CA GLN A 81 28.90 20.86 10.06
C GLN A 81 27.95 20.42 8.95
N GLY A 82 28.11 20.95 7.72
CA GLY A 82 27.30 20.54 6.56
C GLY A 82 27.54 19.08 6.13
N PHE A 83 28.78 18.60 6.23
CA PHE A 83 29.13 17.21 5.95
C PHE A 83 28.55 16.27 7.02
N VAL A 84 28.63 16.66 8.29
CA VAL A 84 28.05 15.90 9.41
C VAL A 84 26.53 15.77 9.24
N LEU A 85 25.84 16.87 8.94
CA LEU A 85 24.39 16.86 8.71
C LEU A 85 24.01 15.98 7.51
N SER A 86 24.65 16.18 6.35
CA SER A 86 24.40 15.38 5.15
C SER A 86 24.62 13.89 5.39
N SER A 87 25.69 13.54 6.11
CA SER A 87 26.02 12.14 6.40
C SER A 87 25.03 11.50 7.37
N LYS A 88 24.59 12.23 8.40
CA LYS A 88 23.56 11.75 9.33
C LYS A 88 22.22 11.54 8.65
N LEU A 89 21.79 12.48 7.80
CA LEU A 89 20.57 12.32 7.00
C LEU A 89 20.65 11.10 6.08
N LYS A 90 21.81 10.86 5.45
CA LYS A 90 22.04 9.66 4.63
C LYS A 90 21.99 8.37 5.46
N CYS A 91 22.61 8.34 6.64
CA CYS A 91 22.54 7.23 7.59
C CYS A 91 21.07 6.89 7.92
N SER A 92 20.32 7.87 8.43
CA SER A 92 18.90 7.67 8.79
C SER A 92 18.05 7.24 7.60
N LYS A 93 18.23 7.88 6.43
CA LYS A 93 17.55 7.49 5.20
C LYS A 93 17.80 6.03 4.82
N ASN A 94 19.05 5.56 4.93
CA ASN A 94 19.41 4.18 4.58
C ASN A 94 18.79 3.16 5.56
N VAL A 95 18.77 3.46 6.85
CA VAL A 95 18.12 2.61 7.85
C VAL A 95 16.63 2.46 7.56
N ILE A 96 15.93 3.59 7.33
CA ILE A 96 14.51 3.61 6.97
C ILE A 96 14.28 2.82 5.67
N LYS A 97 15.07 3.08 4.62
CA LYS A 97 14.95 2.39 3.34
C LYS A 97 15.12 0.88 3.48
N ASN A 98 16.08 0.42 4.28
CA ASN A 98 16.31 -1.01 4.49
C ASN A 98 15.15 -1.68 5.24
N CYS A 99 14.58 -1.01 6.26
CA CYS A 99 13.40 -1.49 6.97
C CYS A 99 12.18 -1.62 6.04
N ILE A 100 11.96 -0.64 5.15
CA ILE A 100 10.85 -0.70 4.20
C ILE A 100 11.08 -1.81 3.18
N LEU A 101 12.30 -1.99 2.67
CA LEU A 101 12.62 -3.07 1.73
C LEU A 101 12.47 -4.45 2.38
N SER A 102 12.80 -4.61 3.66
CA SER A 102 12.56 -5.88 4.37
C SER A 102 11.07 -6.12 4.58
N ARG A 103 10.28 -5.11 4.96
CA ARG A 103 8.81 -5.20 5.08
C ARG A 103 8.13 -5.47 3.74
N ALA A 104 8.59 -4.87 2.65
CA ALA A 104 8.08 -5.12 1.30
C ALA A 104 8.33 -6.57 0.83
N LYS A 105 9.42 -7.22 1.28
CA LYS A 105 9.62 -8.66 1.06
C LYS A 105 8.63 -9.54 1.84
N VAL A 106 8.09 -9.04 2.95
CA VAL A 106 7.04 -9.72 3.76
C VAL A 106 5.63 -9.49 3.19
N SER A 107 5.49 -8.67 2.13
CA SER A 107 4.22 -8.43 1.40
C SER A 107 3.57 -9.70 0.80
N SER A 108 4.22 -10.87 0.87
CA SER A 108 3.53 -12.16 0.68
C SER A 108 2.28 -12.30 1.56
N SER A 109 2.25 -11.63 2.72
CA SER A 109 1.11 -11.64 3.64
C SER A 109 -0.11 -10.87 3.14
N LEU A 110 0.05 -9.81 2.32
CA LEU A 110 -1.09 -9.07 1.75
C LEU A 110 -1.84 -9.93 0.73
N LYS A 111 -1.10 -10.62 -0.15
CA LYS A 111 -1.69 -11.60 -1.08
C LYS A 111 -2.32 -12.77 -0.34
N ALA A 112 -1.66 -13.27 0.72
CA ALA A 112 -2.21 -14.35 1.54
C ALA A 112 -3.49 -13.95 2.29
N ASN A 113 -3.58 -12.70 2.75
CA ASN A 113 -4.79 -12.16 3.40
C ASN A 113 -5.92 -11.97 2.39
N GLU A 114 -5.61 -11.47 1.18
CA GLU A 114 -6.56 -11.31 0.07
C GLU A 114 -7.11 -12.67 -0.42
N GLU A 115 -6.25 -13.69 -0.50
CA GLU A 115 -6.63 -15.08 -0.80
C GLU A 115 -7.47 -15.70 0.33
N SER A 116 -7.09 -15.48 1.59
CA SER A 116 -7.82 -15.97 2.76
C SER A 116 -9.22 -15.34 2.86
N LEU A 117 -9.36 -14.06 2.54
CA LEU A 117 -10.65 -13.36 2.48
C LEU A 117 -11.53 -13.87 1.33
N THR A 118 -10.93 -14.13 0.17
CA THR A 118 -11.66 -14.74 -0.97
C THR A 118 -12.21 -16.12 -0.61
N GLU A 119 -11.44 -16.93 0.13
CA GLU A 119 -11.88 -18.24 0.61
C GLU A 119 -12.93 -18.13 1.73
N LEU A 120 -12.81 -17.16 2.64
CA LEU A 120 -13.78 -16.92 3.71
C LEU A 120 -15.12 -16.39 3.17
N ASP A 121 -15.10 -15.52 2.17
CA ASP A 121 -16.31 -15.07 1.45
C ASP A 121 -17.00 -16.26 0.76
N ARG A 122 -16.22 -17.13 0.10
CA ARG A 122 -16.74 -18.35 -0.51
C ARG A 122 -17.38 -19.27 0.52
N ARG A 123 -16.75 -19.46 1.69
CA ARG A 123 -17.28 -20.27 2.80
C ARG A 123 -18.55 -19.66 3.41
N THR A 124 -18.59 -18.34 3.57
CA THR A 124 -19.74 -17.63 4.14
C THR A 124 -20.97 -17.75 3.23
N ILE A 125 -20.78 -17.72 1.91
CA ILE A 125 -21.84 -17.96 0.92
C ILE A 125 -22.34 -19.42 0.96
N CYS A 126 -21.48 -20.39 1.30
CA CYS A 126 -21.83 -21.82 1.32
C CYS A 126 -22.45 -22.33 2.63
N TYR A 127 -22.05 -21.81 3.80
CA TYR A 127 -22.39 -22.41 5.11
C TYR A 127 -23.23 -21.51 6.04
N GLY A 128 -23.46 -20.23 5.69
CA GLY A 128 -24.17 -19.27 6.54
C GLY A 128 -23.30 -18.67 7.66
N LEU A 129 -23.68 -17.48 8.14
CA LEU A 129 -22.94 -16.66 9.10
C LEU A 129 -23.01 -17.23 10.53
N TYR A 130 -22.00 -18.00 10.94
CA TYR A 130 -21.80 -18.32 12.35
C TYR A 130 -21.11 -17.14 13.09
N GLU A 131 -21.55 -16.84 14.32
CA GLU A 131 -21.16 -15.64 15.07
C GLU A 131 -19.64 -15.53 15.30
N SER A 132 -18.93 -16.65 15.46
CA SER A 132 -17.47 -16.63 15.61
C SER A 132 -16.76 -16.24 14.31
N VAL A 133 -17.24 -16.75 13.16
CA VAL A 133 -16.69 -16.42 11.83
C VAL A 133 -16.94 -14.95 11.51
N ARG A 134 -18.07 -14.39 11.98
CA ARG A 134 -18.40 -12.97 11.84
C ARG A 134 -17.43 -12.07 12.58
N LYS A 135 -17.02 -12.43 13.80
CA LYS A 135 -16.05 -11.63 14.59
C LYS A 135 -14.67 -11.60 13.92
N ASP A 136 -14.20 -12.75 13.46
CA ASP A 136 -12.92 -12.85 12.77
C ASP A 136 -12.94 -12.09 11.43
N LEU A 137 -14.07 -12.15 10.70
CA LEU A 137 -14.29 -11.37 9.48
C LEU A 137 -14.27 -9.85 9.75
N VAL A 138 -14.97 -9.38 10.77
CA VAL A 138 -15.00 -7.95 11.12
C VAL A 138 -13.61 -7.45 11.51
N SER A 139 -12.88 -8.21 12.33
CA SER A 139 -11.51 -7.85 12.72
C SER A 139 -10.56 -7.77 11.52
N THR A 140 -10.62 -8.76 10.62
CA THR A 140 -9.78 -8.77 9.40
C THR A 140 -10.13 -7.65 8.44
N LEU A 141 -11.42 -7.30 8.32
CA LEU A 141 -11.87 -6.15 7.54
C LEU A 141 -11.38 -4.83 8.15
N GLU A 142 -11.44 -4.65 9.47
CA GLU A 142 -10.94 -3.45 10.14
C GLU A 142 -9.45 -3.21 9.90
N ASP A 143 -8.64 -4.27 9.93
CA ASP A 143 -7.21 -4.16 9.64
C ASP A 143 -6.94 -3.83 8.18
N LEU A 144 -7.66 -4.46 7.25
CA LEU A 144 -7.57 -4.13 5.83
C LEU A 144 -7.99 -2.68 5.55
N TRP A 145 -9.04 -2.19 6.21
CA TRP A 145 -9.46 -0.79 6.10
C TRP A 145 -8.38 0.20 6.56
N LYS A 146 -7.57 -0.16 7.56
CA LYS A 146 -6.42 0.66 7.96
C LYS A 146 -5.37 0.67 6.85
N ASP A 147 -5.07 -0.48 6.26
CA ASP A 147 -4.08 -0.58 5.19
C ASP A 147 -4.49 0.16 3.91
N ILE A 148 -5.75 0.03 3.48
CA ILE A 148 -6.30 0.76 2.33
C ILE A 148 -6.19 2.28 2.55
N ARG A 149 -6.56 2.76 3.75
CA ARG A 149 -6.43 4.20 4.08
C ARG A 149 -4.99 4.69 4.05
N ARG A 150 -4.04 3.88 4.51
CA ARG A 150 -2.61 4.22 4.42
C ARG A 150 -2.16 4.29 2.96
N GLU A 151 -2.59 3.38 2.10
CA GLU A 151 -2.28 3.44 0.67
C GLU A 151 -2.89 4.67 -0.01
N GLU A 152 -4.13 5.01 0.31
CA GLU A 152 -4.81 6.20 -0.20
C GLU A 152 -4.06 7.49 0.20
N GLN A 153 -3.67 7.61 1.47
CA GLN A 153 -2.82 8.71 1.94
C GLN A 153 -1.49 8.79 1.19
N ASN A 154 -0.88 7.64 0.87
CA ASN A 154 0.34 7.59 0.07
C ASN A 154 0.11 8.07 -1.36
N TRP A 155 -1.05 7.80 -1.94
CA TRP A 155 -1.39 8.27 -3.30
C TRP A 155 -1.54 9.79 -3.35
N HIS A 156 -2.10 10.41 -2.31
CA HIS A 156 -2.24 11.87 -2.23
C HIS A 156 -0.90 12.63 -2.12
N GLN A 157 0.20 11.94 -1.82
CA GLN A 157 1.53 12.54 -1.65
C GLN A 157 2.47 12.30 -2.85
N LYS A 158 2.02 11.51 -3.84
CA LYS A 158 2.76 11.26 -5.09
C LYS A 158 2.47 12.30 -6.15
#